data_AF-A0A6J4R853-F1
#
_entry.id   AF-A0A6J4R853-F1
#
_cell.length_a   1.000
_cell.length_b   1.000
_cell.length_c   1.000
_cell.angle_alpha   90.00
_cell.angle_beta   90.00
_cell.angle_gamma   90.00
#
_symmetry.space_group_name_H-M   'P 1'
#
loop_
_entity.id
_entity.type
_entity.pdbx_description
1 polymer ?
#
loop_
_entity_poly.entity_id
_entity_poly.type
_entity_poly.pdbx_seq_one_letter_code
_entity_poly.pdbx_strand_id
1 'polypeptide(L)'
;MARKVYRHCTFRDISLVPTFPCVRGHGLWKAGTVLIHLSDGANATTGPANEEERVARQDYEQKYTDPELREEIKEEIKASDKGGKKGQWSARKSQLLTQEYEKRGGGYKGEKGQSQKNLEQWTEEEWQTKEGDADARQDDGETKRYLPKKAWENMSEEEKEETEQKKREGSKQGKQYVSNTEEAKKARKDAQELPLNDYEELSVGEVEKKLHGLSKDEIEAVRSHEKSNKNRKTLLEKIDGKL
;
A
#
# COMPACT_ATOMS: atom_id res chain seq x y z
N MET A 1 -22.46 25.70 40.82
CA MET A 1 -23.54 24.88 40.26
C MET A 1 -24.01 25.51 38.96
N ALA A 2 -23.59 24.98 37.81
CA ALA A 2 -24.01 25.46 36.49
C ALA A 2 -24.51 24.25 35.69
N ARG A 3 -25.81 24.24 35.37
CA ARG A 3 -26.50 23.16 34.66
C ARG A 3 -26.25 23.31 33.15
N LYS A 4 -25.67 22.28 32.55
CA LYS A 4 -25.47 22.17 31.10
C LYS A 4 -26.81 21.80 30.45
N VAL A 5 -27.40 22.72 29.69
CA VAL A 5 -28.63 22.49 28.93
C VAL A 5 -28.29 21.70 27.66
N TYR A 6 -28.73 20.45 27.59
CA TYR A 6 -28.64 19.64 26.38
C TYR A 6 -29.86 19.90 25.49
N ARG A 7 -29.61 20.38 24.27
CA ARG A 7 -30.62 20.48 23.21
C ARG A 7 -30.96 19.07 22.72
N HIS A 8 -32.23 18.67 22.85
CA HIS A 8 -32.77 17.48 22.22
C HIS A 8 -32.88 17.70 20.70
N CYS A 9 -32.20 16.85 19.92
CA CYS A 9 -32.52 16.65 18.50
C CYS A 9 -33.57 15.53 18.43
N THR A 10 -34.79 15.88 18.08
CA THR A 10 -35.86 14.94 17.72
C THR A 10 -35.61 14.45 16.30
N PHE A 11 -35.23 13.18 16.14
CA PHE A 11 -35.18 12.53 14.83
C PHE A 11 -36.59 12.00 14.52
N ARG A 12 -37.19 12.53 13.43
CA ARG A 12 -38.51 12.11 12.93
C ARG A 12 -38.39 10.76 12.24
N ASP A 13 -39.32 9.89 12.56
CA ASP A 13 -39.57 8.60 11.91
C ASP A 13 -39.76 8.75 10.39
N ILE A 14 -39.05 7.93 9.62
CA ILE A 14 -39.43 7.58 8.25
C ILE A 14 -39.32 6.07 8.11
N SER A 15 -40.46 5.43 8.29
CA SER A 15 -40.75 4.06 7.88
C SER A 15 -40.86 4.00 6.36
N LEU A 16 -40.07 3.14 5.71
CA LEU A 16 -40.36 2.67 4.36
C LEU A 16 -39.84 1.24 4.19
N VAL A 17 -40.79 0.32 4.30
CA VAL A 17 -40.65 -1.10 3.96
C VAL A 17 -41.19 -1.26 2.54
N PRO A 18 -40.46 -1.85 1.59
CA PRO A 18 -41.08 -2.47 0.43
C PRO A 18 -41.13 -3.98 0.63
N THR A 19 -42.33 -4.45 0.92
CA THR A 19 -42.76 -5.85 0.80
C THR A 19 -42.77 -6.24 -0.68
N PHE A 20 -41.94 -7.21 -1.09
CA PHE A 20 -42.11 -7.92 -2.35
C PHE A 20 -42.75 -9.29 -2.07
N PRO A 21 -43.95 -9.58 -2.59
CA PRO A 21 -44.55 -10.91 -2.51
C PRO A 21 -43.92 -11.83 -3.57
N CYS A 22 -43.20 -12.87 -3.15
CA CYS A 22 -42.81 -13.95 -4.05
C CYS A 22 -43.86 -15.06 -4.00
N VAL A 23 -44.50 -15.26 -5.16
CA VAL A 23 -45.60 -16.18 -5.43
C VAL A 23 -45.13 -17.63 -5.33
N ARG A 24 -45.88 -18.45 -4.59
CA ARG A 24 -45.82 -19.92 -4.64
C ARG A 24 -46.34 -20.40 -6.00
N GLY A 25 -45.46 -21.01 -6.80
CA GLY A 25 -45.84 -21.79 -7.99
C GLY A 25 -45.49 -23.26 -7.78
N HIS A 26 -46.51 -24.09 -7.52
CA HIS A 26 -46.42 -25.54 -7.64
C HIS A 26 -46.31 -25.91 -9.12
N GLY A 27 -45.16 -26.44 -9.53
CA GLY A 27 -44.93 -27.00 -10.87
C GLY A 27 -44.58 -28.47 -10.77
N LEU A 28 -45.58 -29.32 -10.96
CA LEU A 28 -45.51 -30.77 -11.06
C LEU A 28 -44.80 -31.15 -12.37
N TRP A 29 -43.59 -31.74 -12.33
CA TRP A 29 -42.96 -32.31 -13.53
C TRP A 29 -43.09 -33.83 -13.50
N LYS A 30 -43.82 -34.35 -14.50
CA LYS A 30 -44.00 -35.77 -14.77
C LYS A 30 -42.69 -36.39 -15.22
N ALA A 31 -42.38 -37.57 -14.69
CA ALA A 31 -41.31 -38.43 -15.13
C ALA A 31 -41.53 -38.85 -16.60
N GLY A 32 -40.55 -38.55 -17.44
CA GLY A 32 -40.45 -39.05 -18.81
C GLY A 32 -39.08 -39.69 -18.99
N THR A 33 -39.05 -41.01 -18.97
CA THR A 33 -37.89 -41.84 -19.28
C THR A 33 -37.44 -41.57 -20.71
N VAL A 34 -36.23 -41.03 -20.89
CA VAL A 34 -35.50 -41.07 -22.15
C VAL A 34 -34.23 -41.88 -21.91
N LEU A 35 -34.22 -43.08 -22.49
CA LEU A 35 -33.07 -43.96 -22.56
C LEU A 35 -32.09 -43.34 -23.58
N ILE A 36 -31.04 -42.66 -23.12
CA ILE A 36 -29.96 -42.19 -23.98
C ILE A 36 -28.85 -43.24 -23.95
N HIS A 37 -28.51 -43.75 -25.14
CA HIS A 37 -27.43 -44.69 -25.36
C HIS A 37 -26.10 -44.11 -24.85
N LEU A 38 -25.46 -44.81 -23.93
CA LEU A 38 -24.11 -44.54 -23.46
C LEU A 38 -23.13 -45.07 -24.52
N SER A 39 -22.48 -44.16 -25.25
CA SER A 39 -21.26 -44.44 -26.00
C SER A 39 -20.09 -43.82 -25.27
N ASP A 40 -19.08 -44.64 -25.03
CA ASP A 40 -17.85 -44.35 -24.29
C ASP A 40 -17.08 -43.13 -24.81
N GLY A 41 -16.55 -42.33 -23.89
CA GLY A 41 -15.64 -41.22 -24.19
C GLY A 41 -15.76 -40.01 -23.27
N ALA A 42 -15.69 -40.20 -21.95
CA ALA A 42 -15.64 -39.08 -21.01
C ALA A 42 -14.25 -38.40 -21.06
N ASN A 43 -14.05 -37.51 -22.04
CA ASN A 43 -13.13 -36.40 -21.84
C ASN A 43 -13.91 -35.33 -21.06
N ALA A 44 -13.76 -35.32 -19.74
CA ALA A 44 -14.40 -34.33 -18.88
C ALA A 44 -13.80 -32.95 -19.19
N THR A 45 -14.46 -32.21 -20.08
CA THR A 45 -14.21 -30.80 -20.31
C THR A 45 -14.46 -30.06 -18.98
N THR A 46 -13.40 -29.81 -18.22
CA THR A 46 -13.43 -28.91 -17.06
C THR A 46 -13.95 -27.57 -17.55
N GLY A 47 -15.17 -27.21 -17.15
CA GLY A 47 -15.76 -25.92 -17.48
C GLY A 47 -14.92 -24.76 -16.95
N PRO A 48 -15.05 -23.55 -17.52
CA PRO A 48 -14.17 -22.41 -17.24
C PRO A 48 -14.11 -22.02 -15.76
N ALA A 49 -15.19 -22.23 -15.01
CA ALA A 49 -15.25 -21.91 -13.57
C ALA A 49 -14.33 -22.79 -12.69
N ASN A 50 -14.05 -24.03 -13.11
CA ASN A 50 -13.15 -24.92 -12.37
C ASN A 50 -11.68 -24.51 -12.57
N GLU A 51 -11.35 -24.04 -13.77
CA GLU A 51 -9.99 -23.61 -14.07
C GLU A 51 -9.62 -22.32 -13.34
N GLU A 52 -10.54 -21.34 -13.26
CA GLU A 52 -10.32 -20.11 -12.49
C GLU A 52 -10.09 -20.38 -11.00
N GLU A 53 -10.86 -21.29 -10.38
CA GLU A 53 -10.71 -21.64 -8.96
C GLU A 53 -9.37 -22.37 -8.71
N ARG A 54 -8.95 -23.23 -9.63
CA ARG A 54 -7.64 -23.90 -9.56
C ARG A 54 -6.49 -22.90 -9.66
N VAL A 55 -6.55 -21.96 -10.60
CA VAL A 55 -5.53 -20.92 -10.78
C VAL A 55 -5.48 -20.01 -9.55
N ALA A 56 -6.63 -19.59 -9.01
CA ALA A 56 -6.68 -18.77 -7.80
C ALA A 56 -6.08 -19.49 -6.58
N ARG A 57 -6.34 -20.80 -6.45
CA ARG A 57 -5.75 -21.61 -5.39
C ARG A 57 -4.24 -21.78 -5.57
N GLN A 58 -3.77 -21.99 -6.80
CA GLN A 58 -2.34 -22.04 -7.10
C GLN A 58 -1.65 -20.71 -6.78
N ASP A 59 -2.20 -19.58 -7.20
CA ASP A 59 -1.67 -18.25 -6.86
C ASP A 59 -1.62 -18.05 -5.33
N TYR A 60 -2.66 -18.48 -4.63
CA TYR A 60 -2.72 -18.43 -3.17
C TYR A 60 -1.61 -19.27 -2.50
N GLU A 61 -1.44 -20.52 -2.91
CA GLU A 61 -0.38 -21.42 -2.39
C GLU A 61 1.04 -20.91 -2.69
N GLN A 62 1.22 -20.22 -3.82
CA GLN A 62 2.50 -19.62 -4.21
C GLN A 62 2.83 -18.34 -3.44
N LYS A 63 1.83 -17.65 -2.88
CA LYS A 63 2.01 -16.37 -2.18
C LYS A 63 2.33 -16.53 -0.69
N TYR A 64 1.87 -17.61 -0.06
CA TYR A 64 1.97 -17.79 1.39
C TYR A 64 2.85 -18.98 1.74
N THR A 65 3.61 -18.87 2.84
CA THR A 65 4.42 -19.97 3.37
C THR A 65 3.55 -21.13 3.85
N ASP A 66 2.44 -20.80 4.51
CA ASP A 66 1.46 -21.75 5.04
C ASP A 66 0.02 -21.31 4.68
N PRO A 67 -0.49 -21.71 3.50
CA PRO A 67 -1.83 -21.31 3.05
C PRO A 67 -2.95 -21.94 3.89
N GLU A 68 -2.74 -23.14 4.46
CA GLU A 68 -3.75 -23.84 5.27
C GLU A 68 -3.94 -23.14 6.61
N LEU A 69 -2.85 -22.79 7.29
CA LEU A 69 -2.87 -21.98 8.51
C LEU A 69 -3.62 -20.66 8.29
N ARG A 70 -3.40 -20.00 7.15
CA ARG A 70 -4.06 -18.73 6.85
C ARG A 70 -5.58 -18.87 6.69
N GLU A 71 -6.05 -19.94 6.05
CA GLU A 71 -7.49 -20.20 5.93
C GLU A 71 -8.13 -20.61 7.27
N GLU A 72 -7.42 -21.38 8.11
CA GLU A 72 -7.88 -21.70 9.48
C GLU A 72 -8.10 -20.42 10.29
N ILE A 73 -7.08 -19.54 10.35
CA ILE A 73 -7.16 -18.26 11.09
C ILE A 73 -8.28 -17.39 10.53
N LYS A 74 -8.46 -17.36 9.21
CA LYS A 74 -9.52 -16.59 8.56
C LYS A 74 -10.91 -17.05 9.01
N GLU A 75 -11.17 -18.35 9.05
CA GLU A 75 -12.47 -18.87 9.50
C GLU A 75 -12.66 -18.68 11.02
N GLU A 76 -11.59 -18.82 11.83
CA GLU A 76 -11.62 -18.50 13.27
C GLU A 76 -12.02 -17.02 13.50
N ILE A 77 -11.35 -16.09 12.82
CA ILE A 77 -11.61 -14.65 12.94
C ILE A 77 -13.01 -14.31 12.42
N LYS A 78 -13.42 -14.91 11.30
CA LYS A 78 -14.76 -14.71 10.73
C LYS A 78 -15.84 -15.19 11.69
N ALA A 79 -15.64 -16.35 12.35
CA ALA A 79 -16.54 -16.87 13.37
C ALA A 79 -16.51 -16.10 14.69
N SER A 80 -15.46 -15.32 14.95
CA SER A 80 -15.39 -14.43 16.11
C SER A 80 -16.22 -13.16 15.95
N ASP A 81 -16.49 -12.50 17.07
CA ASP A 81 -17.05 -11.15 17.20
C ASP A 81 -15.96 -10.05 17.14
N LYS A 82 -14.68 -10.41 16.96
CA LYS A 82 -13.57 -9.46 16.86
C LYS A 82 -13.54 -8.80 15.49
N GLY A 83 -13.39 -7.48 15.45
CA GLY A 83 -13.28 -6.73 14.19
C GLY A 83 -14.59 -6.63 13.39
N GLY A 84 -15.74 -7.00 13.96
CA GLY A 84 -17.04 -6.84 13.31
C GLY A 84 -18.03 -7.94 13.68
N LYS A 85 -19.15 -8.01 12.96
CA LYS A 85 -20.20 -9.01 13.24
C LYS A 85 -19.69 -10.44 13.00
N LYS A 86 -20.09 -11.34 13.89
CA LYS A 86 -19.85 -12.79 13.78
C LYS A 86 -20.37 -13.35 12.44
N GLY A 87 -19.56 -14.18 11.79
CA GLY A 87 -19.83 -14.81 10.50
C GLY A 87 -19.55 -13.93 9.27
N GLN A 88 -19.26 -12.63 9.47
CA GLN A 88 -18.99 -11.69 8.37
C GLN A 88 -17.50 -11.38 8.25
N TRP A 89 -17.07 -11.08 7.03
CA TRP A 89 -15.72 -10.59 6.71
C TRP A 89 -15.73 -9.05 6.65
N SER A 90 -14.78 -8.41 7.33
CA SER A 90 -14.66 -6.95 7.40
C SER A 90 -13.19 -6.53 7.21
N ALA A 91 -12.96 -5.24 6.92
CA ALA A 91 -11.61 -4.68 6.80
C ALA A 91 -10.79 -4.81 8.10
N ARG A 92 -11.44 -4.71 9.27
CA ARG A 92 -10.73 -4.90 10.56
C ARG A 92 -10.37 -6.38 10.77
N LYS A 93 -11.21 -7.31 10.34
CA LYS A 93 -10.90 -8.75 10.38
C LYS A 93 -9.77 -9.13 9.44
N SER A 94 -9.67 -8.53 8.26
CA SER A 94 -8.52 -8.78 7.37
C SER A 94 -7.21 -8.28 7.95
N GLN A 95 -7.22 -7.15 8.68
CA GLN A 95 -6.04 -6.68 9.41
C GLN A 95 -5.65 -7.65 10.54
N LEU A 96 -6.63 -8.17 11.30
CA LEU A 96 -6.37 -9.16 12.34
C LEU A 96 -5.83 -10.47 11.77
N LEU A 97 -6.33 -10.92 10.60
CA LEU A 97 -5.82 -12.11 9.93
C LEU A 97 -4.33 -11.98 9.61
N THR A 98 -3.90 -10.85 9.04
CA THR A 98 -2.48 -10.62 8.77
C THR A 98 -1.64 -10.73 10.04
N GLN A 99 -2.06 -10.05 11.11
CA GLN A 99 -1.32 -10.06 12.38
C GLN A 99 -1.25 -11.45 13.02
N GLU A 100 -2.37 -12.18 13.08
CA GLU A 100 -2.40 -13.52 13.67
C GLU A 100 -1.66 -14.54 12.81
N TYR A 101 -1.72 -14.41 11.47
CA TYR A 101 -0.97 -15.25 10.56
C TYR A 101 0.53 -15.09 10.78
N GLU A 102 1.04 -13.86 10.79
CA GLU A 102 2.45 -13.56 11.08
C GLU A 102 2.86 -14.05 12.48
N LYS A 103 2.01 -13.81 13.48
CA LYS A 103 2.25 -14.24 14.86
C LYS A 103 2.31 -15.77 15.02
N ARG A 104 1.54 -16.53 14.23
CA ARG A 104 1.57 -17.99 14.22
C ARG A 104 2.69 -18.57 13.33
N GLY A 105 3.62 -17.73 12.86
CA GLY A 105 4.76 -18.14 12.04
C GLY A 105 4.48 -18.20 10.54
N GLY A 106 3.31 -17.73 10.12
CA GLY A 106 2.96 -17.54 8.72
C GLY A 106 3.78 -16.41 8.09
N GLY A 107 4.14 -16.58 6.83
CA GLY A 107 4.92 -15.62 6.05
C GLY A 107 4.49 -15.59 4.60
N TYR A 108 5.22 -14.80 3.81
CA TYR A 108 4.97 -14.58 2.39
C TYR A 108 6.12 -15.15 1.57
N LYS A 109 5.79 -15.75 0.43
CA LYS A 109 6.75 -16.29 -0.53
C LYS A 109 7.02 -15.27 -1.64
N GLY A 110 8.21 -15.37 -2.25
CA GLY A 110 8.64 -14.51 -3.34
C GLY A 110 9.20 -13.17 -2.86
N GLU A 111 9.76 -12.43 -3.80
CA GLU A 111 10.26 -11.08 -3.53
C GLU A 111 9.10 -10.08 -3.37
N LYS A 112 9.31 -9.09 -2.51
CA LYS A 112 8.41 -7.93 -2.42
C LYS A 112 8.30 -7.25 -3.78
N GLY A 113 7.07 -6.92 -4.17
CA GLY A 113 6.82 -6.10 -5.36
C GLY A 113 7.41 -4.70 -5.19
N GLN A 114 7.63 -3.99 -6.30
CA GLN A 114 8.25 -2.65 -6.27
C GLN A 114 7.48 -1.66 -5.39
N SER A 115 6.14 -1.69 -5.41
CA SER A 115 5.33 -0.85 -4.53
C SER A 115 5.52 -1.17 -3.04
N GLN A 116 5.73 -2.44 -2.69
CA GLN A 116 6.01 -2.85 -1.30
C GLN A 116 7.41 -2.44 -0.87
N LYS A 117 8.41 -2.56 -1.76
CA LYS A 117 9.78 -2.07 -1.52
C LYS A 117 9.79 -0.56 -1.29
N ASN A 118 9.05 0.20 -2.10
CA ASN A 118 8.90 1.64 -1.90
C ASN A 118 8.21 1.96 -0.57
N LEU A 119 7.15 1.24 -0.19
CA LEU A 119 6.48 1.45 1.10
C LEU A 119 7.41 1.18 2.30
N GLU A 120 8.26 0.16 2.21
CA GLU A 120 9.28 -0.15 3.22
C GLU A 120 10.28 1.00 3.35
N GLN A 121 10.86 1.45 2.24
CA GLN A 121 11.76 2.61 2.23
C GLN A 121 11.11 3.85 2.85
N TRP A 122 9.88 4.17 2.43
CA TRP A 122 9.12 5.30 2.98
C TRP A 122 8.82 5.16 4.48
N THR A 123 8.67 3.93 4.99
CA THR A 123 8.42 3.65 6.41
C THR A 123 9.70 3.72 7.24
N GLU A 124 10.84 3.36 6.65
CA GLU A 124 12.16 3.42 7.28
C GLU A 124 12.75 4.84 7.32
N GLU A 125 12.28 5.74 6.46
CA GLU A 125 12.69 7.15 6.46
C GLU A 125 12.42 7.80 7.83
N GLU A 126 13.42 8.52 8.36
CA GLU A 126 13.27 9.35 9.55
C GLU A 126 12.55 10.66 9.17
N TRP A 127 11.23 10.69 9.29
CA TRP A 127 10.45 11.89 9.04
C TRP A 127 10.46 12.83 10.25
N GLN A 128 10.71 14.13 10.00
CA GLN A 128 10.79 15.14 11.05
C GLN A 128 10.54 16.56 10.54
N THR A 129 10.35 17.50 11.46
CA THR A 129 10.35 18.95 11.18
C THR A 129 11.78 19.47 10.98
N LYS A 130 11.90 20.75 10.61
CA LYS A 130 13.21 21.43 10.49
C LYS A 130 14.06 21.28 11.76
N GLU A 131 13.44 21.34 12.94
CA GLU A 131 14.12 21.26 14.24
C GLU A 131 14.38 19.82 14.74
N GLY A 132 13.91 18.81 13.99
CA GLY A 132 14.03 17.41 14.38
C GLY A 132 12.85 16.87 15.21
N ASP A 133 11.74 17.61 15.30
CA ASP A 133 10.55 17.15 16.02
C ASP A 133 9.73 16.16 15.18
N ALA A 134 9.11 15.17 15.83
CA ALA A 134 8.17 14.25 15.18
C ALA A 134 6.75 14.87 15.01
N ASP A 135 6.43 15.93 15.76
CA ASP A 135 5.14 16.61 15.68
C ASP A 135 5.21 17.87 14.81
N ALA A 136 4.53 17.83 13.67
CA ALA A 136 4.42 18.96 12.77
C ALA A 136 3.24 19.89 13.12
N ARG A 137 2.22 19.43 13.85
CA ARG A 137 1.07 20.28 14.19
C ARG A 137 1.38 21.10 15.43
N GLN A 138 1.00 22.37 15.40
CA GLN A 138 1.18 23.29 16.51
C GLN A 138 -0.18 23.67 17.11
N ASP A 139 -0.18 24.05 18.40
CA ASP A 139 -1.41 24.40 19.12
C ASP A 139 -2.06 25.71 18.61
N ASP A 140 -1.29 26.54 17.90
CA ASP A 140 -1.75 27.79 17.29
C ASP A 140 -2.47 27.60 15.93
N GLY A 141 -2.61 26.34 15.49
CA GLY A 141 -3.21 25.98 14.20
C GLY A 141 -2.24 26.05 13.03
N GLU A 142 -0.99 26.45 13.25
CA GLU A 142 0.06 26.33 12.24
C GLU A 142 0.52 24.87 12.12
N THR A 143 1.08 24.54 10.98
CA THR A 143 1.69 23.23 10.74
C THR A 143 3.08 23.48 10.17
N LYS A 144 4.08 22.85 10.78
CA LYS A 144 5.44 22.84 10.28
C LYS A 144 5.57 21.95 9.05
N ARG A 145 6.61 22.17 8.25
CA ARG A 145 6.94 21.31 7.12
C ARG A 145 7.48 19.99 7.67
N TYR A 146 6.99 18.88 7.13
CA TYR A 146 7.41 17.54 7.52
C TYR A 146 8.09 16.87 6.32
N LEU A 147 9.39 16.60 6.45
CA LEU A 147 10.23 16.03 5.41
C LEU A 147 11.14 14.94 5.99
N PRO A 148 11.68 14.04 5.15
CA PRO A 148 12.72 13.11 5.57
C PRO A 148 13.94 13.89 6.06
N LYS A 149 14.57 13.43 7.14
CA LYS A 149 15.77 14.03 7.74
C LYS A 149 16.89 14.26 6.72
N LYS A 150 17.16 13.27 5.86
CA LYS A 150 18.14 13.38 4.78
C LYS A 150 17.84 14.54 3.82
N ALA A 151 16.56 14.82 3.56
CA ALA A 151 16.17 15.95 2.72
C ALA A 151 16.48 17.28 3.41
N TRP A 152 16.29 17.37 4.73
CA TRP A 152 16.74 18.53 5.51
C TRP A 152 18.28 18.66 5.44
N GLU A 153 19.04 17.59 5.64
CA GLU A 153 20.51 17.61 5.59
C GLU A 153 21.09 18.09 4.24
N ASN A 154 20.37 17.83 3.15
CA ASN A 154 20.74 18.26 1.79
C ASN A 154 20.31 19.70 1.43
N MET A 155 19.73 20.45 2.35
CA MET A 155 19.32 21.85 2.15
C MET A 155 20.16 22.81 3.00
N SER A 156 20.44 23.99 2.46
CA SER A 156 20.97 25.14 3.21
C SER A 156 19.96 25.67 4.21
N GLU A 157 20.43 26.33 5.27
CA GLU A 157 19.53 26.87 6.31
C GLU A 157 18.52 27.88 5.75
N GLU A 158 18.90 28.63 4.72
CA GLU A 158 18.00 29.52 3.99
C GLU A 158 16.87 28.75 3.30
N GLU A 159 17.19 27.69 2.54
CA GLU A 159 16.20 26.85 1.86
C GLU A 159 15.27 26.13 2.86
N LYS A 160 15.83 25.71 4.01
CA LYS A 160 15.04 25.11 5.09
C LYS A 160 14.02 26.08 5.65
N GLU A 161 14.44 27.32 5.92
CA GLU A 161 13.55 28.36 6.44
C GLU A 161 12.46 28.70 5.43
N GLU A 162 12.80 28.86 4.15
CA GLU A 162 11.83 29.20 3.12
C GLU A 162 10.72 28.14 3.00
N THR A 163 11.09 26.86 2.96
CA THR A 163 10.12 25.77 2.82
C THR A 163 9.21 25.62 4.05
N GLU A 164 9.77 25.88 5.24
CA GLU A 164 9.07 25.90 6.52
C GLU A 164 8.09 27.07 6.58
N GLN A 165 8.56 28.29 6.32
CA GLN A 165 7.75 29.50 6.31
C GLN A 165 6.59 29.37 5.33
N LYS A 166 6.83 28.89 4.11
CA LYS A 166 5.79 28.63 3.12
C LYS A 166 4.70 27.70 3.66
N LYS A 167 5.06 26.67 4.45
CA LYS A 167 4.09 25.74 5.05
C LYS A 167 3.29 26.43 6.14
N ARG A 168 3.97 27.12 7.05
CA ARG A 168 3.35 27.82 8.18
C ARG A 168 2.36 28.87 7.69
N GLU A 169 2.77 29.73 6.76
CA GLU A 169 1.88 30.74 6.16
C GLU A 169 0.66 30.13 5.48
N GLY A 170 0.84 29.07 4.70
CA GLY A 170 -0.27 28.39 4.05
C GLY A 170 -1.22 27.74 5.07
N SER A 171 -0.69 27.09 6.10
CA SER A 171 -1.50 26.49 7.17
C SER A 171 -2.27 27.53 7.98
N LYS A 172 -1.64 28.68 8.27
CA LYS A 172 -2.28 29.83 8.92
C LYS A 172 -3.42 30.42 8.11
N GLN A 173 -3.32 30.36 6.77
CA GLN A 173 -4.39 30.70 5.84
C GLN A 173 -5.48 29.61 5.73
N GLY A 174 -5.41 28.54 6.52
CA GLY A 174 -6.34 27.41 6.49
C GLY A 174 -6.09 26.40 5.36
N LYS A 175 -4.94 26.49 4.66
CA LYS A 175 -4.60 25.54 3.59
C LYS A 175 -4.01 24.28 4.20
N GLN A 176 -4.79 23.19 4.17
CA GLN A 176 -4.29 21.87 4.59
C GLN A 176 -3.08 21.42 3.74
N TYR A 177 -3.14 21.66 2.43
CA TYR A 177 -2.07 21.32 1.48
C TYR A 177 -1.35 22.58 0.98
N VAL A 178 -0.02 22.55 1.07
CA VAL A 178 0.87 23.60 0.57
C VAL A 178 2.00 22.89 -0.16
N SER A 179 2.24 23.24 -1.44
CA SER A 179 3.31 22.65 -2.21
C SER A 179 4.69 22.91 -1.57
N ASN A 180 5.59 21.95 -1.74
CA ASN A 180 7.00 22.15 -1.39
C ASN A 180 7.63 23.21 -2.31
N THR A 181 8.68 23.89 -1.84
CA THR A 181 9.60 24.67 -2.69
C THR A 181 10.32 23.74 -3.68
N GLU A 182 10.92 24.29 -4.74
CA GLU A 182 11.56 23.45 -5.76
C GLU A 182 12.80 22.73 -5.18
N GLU A 183 13.50 23.41 -4.28
CA GLU A 183 14.65 22.97 -3.51
C GLU A 183 14.23 21.83 -2.57
N ALA A 184 13.11 21.97 -1.85
CA ALA A 184 12.59 20.89 -1.02
C ALA A 184 12.03 19.71 -1.84
N LYS A 185 11.65 19.90 -3.11
CA LYS A 185 11.35 18.76 -4.00
C LYS A 185 12.64 18.08 -4.45
N LYS A 186 13.66 18.84 -4.84
CA LYS A 186 14.97 18.33 -5.25
C LYS A 186 15.62 17.56 -4.09
N ALA A 187 15.71 18.16 -2.91
CA ALA A 187 16.31 17.53 -1.74
C ALA A 187 15.58 16.24 -1.30
N ARG A 188 14.25 16.16 -1.46
CA ARG A 188 13.51 14.91 -1.23
C ARG A 188 13.85 13.84 -2.27
N LYS A 189 13.96 14.25 -3.52
CA LYS A 189 14.34 13.35 -4.61
C LYS A 189 15.74 12.81 -4.35
N ASP A 190 16.71 13.68 -4.06
CA ASP A 190 18.08 13.29 -3.73
C ASP A 190 18.16 12.46 -2.44
N ALA A 191 17.31 12.73 -1.45
CA ALA A 191 17.25 11.94 -0.21
C ALA A 191 16.67 10.52 -0.41
N GLN A 192 15.76 10.37 -1.37
CA GLN A 192 15.22 9.07 -1.79
C GLN A 192 16.17 8.34 -2.74
N GLU A 193 17.01 9.08 -3.45
CA GLU A 193 17.73 8.59 -4.60
C GLU A 193 19.25 8.71 -4.38
N LEU A 194 19.79 7.59 -3.94
CA LEU A 194 21.14 7.11 -4.23
C LEU A 194 22.30 7.57 -3.34
N PRO A 195 23.34 6.72 -3.20
CA PRO A 195 24.65 7.07 -2.64
C PRO A 195 25.43 8.06 -3.54
N LEU A 196 24.76 8.78 -4.43
CA LEU A 196 25.34 9.72 -5.39
C LEU A 196 24.60 11.05 -5.31
N ASN A 197 25.16 12.02 -4.56
CA ASN A 197 24.63 13.39 -4.53
C ASN A 197 24.53 13.98 -5.95
N ASP A 198 23.42 14.69 -6.19
CA ASP A 198 23.04 15.35 -7.44
C ASP A 198 22.98 14.41 -8.65
N TYR A 199 22.62 13.13 -8.46
CA TYR A 199 22.59 12.11 -9.51
C TYR A 199 21.91 12.57 -10.81
N GLU A 200 20.83 13.33 -10.67
CA GLU A 200 20.02 13.82 -11.78
C GLU A 200 20.75 14.84 -12.66
N GLU A 201 21.79 15.50 -12.16
CA GLU A 201 22.58 16.47 -12.91
C GLU A 201 23.84 15.85 -13.52
N LEU A 202 24.20 14.63 -13.10
CA LEU A 202 25.40 13.96 -13.56
C LEU A 202 25.27 13.41 -14.99
N SER A 203 26.29 13.69 -15.80
CA SER A 203 26.50 13.02 -17.08
C SER A 203 26.84 11.54 -16.87
N VAL A 204 26.66 10.72 -17.91
CA VAL A 204 26.98 9.28 -17.88
C VAL A 204 28.43 9.03 -17.43
N GLY A 205 29.37 9.89 -17.86
CA GLY A 205 30.78 9.76 -17.48
C GLY A 205 31.08 10.12 -16.02
N GLU A 206 30.33 11.05 -15.43
CA GLU A 206 30.48 11.40 -14.02
C GLU A 206 29.88 10.34 -13.11
N VAL A 207 28.71 9.79 -13.48
CA VAL A 207 28.13 8.64 -12.78
C VAL A 207 29.10 7.46 -12.81
N GLU A 208 29.71 7.16 -13.97
CA GLU A 208 30.68 6.08 -14.11
C GLU A 208 31.89 6.22 -13.18
N LYS A 209 32.45 7.43 -13.05
CA LYS A 209 33.55 7.70 -12.12
C LYS A 209 33.14 7.46 -10.68
N LYS A 210 31.96 7.95 -10.27
CA LYS A 210 31.47 7.76 -8.90
C LYS A 210 31.12 6.29 -8.62
N LEU A 211 30.65 5.53 -9.61
CA LEU A 211 30.37 4.09 -9.50
C LEU A 211 31.61 3.26 -9.11
N HIS A 212 32.84 3.71 -9.38
CA HIS A 212 34.06 2.97 -9.00
C HIS A 212 34.32 2.95 -7.48
N GLY A 213 33.77 3.92 -6.73
CA GLY A 213 33.94 4.00 -5.28
C GLY A 213 32.79 3.40 -4.48
N LEU A 214 31.76 2.88 -5.16
CA LEU A 214 30.56 2.35 -4.52
C LEU A 214 30.67 0.85 -4.29
N SER A 215 30.05 0.40 -3.20
CA SER A 215 29.81 -1.02 -2.92
C SER A 215 28.80 -1.64 -3.90
N LYS A 216 28.74 -2.97 -3.95
CA LYS A 216 27.81 -3.68 -4.84
C LYS A 216 26.35 -3.29 -4.59
N ASP A 217 25.94 -3.16 -3.33
CA ASP A 217 24.58 -2.79 -2.94
C ASP A 217 24.26 -1.35 -3.36
N GLU A 218 25.24 -0.45 -3.26
CA GLU A 218 25.14 0.93 -3.71
C GLU A 218 25.02 1.03 -5.24
N ILE A 219 25.78 0.21 -5.98
CA ILE A 219 25.67 0.11 -7.45
C ILE A 219 24.29 -0.43 -7.84
N GLU A 220 23.73 -1.39 -7.10
CA GLU A 220 22.40 -1.96 -7.33
C GLU A 220 21.27 -0.96 -7.03
N ALA A 221 21.44 -0.11 -6.02
CA ALA A 221 20.56 1.02 -5.77
C ALA A 221 20.58 1.98 -6.98
N VAL A 222 21.77 2.37 -7.47
CA VAL A 222 21.93 3.24 -8.64
C VAL A 222 21.29 2.63 -9.89
N ARG A 223 21.44 1.33 -10.09
CA ARG A 223 20.77 0.59 -11.19
C ARG A 223 19.25 0.69 -11.11
N SER A 224 18.69 0.41 -9.93
CA SER A 224 17.25 0.35 -9.71
C SER A 224 16.61 1.72 -9.91
N HIS A 225 17.30 2.77 -9.45
CA HIS A 225 16.92 4.15 -9.66
C HIS A 225 16.97 4.57 -11.14
N GLU A 226 18.06 4.28 -11.86
CA GLU A 226 18.17 4.65 -13.28
C GLU A 226 17.10 3.96 -14.12
N LYS A 227 16.81 2.68 -13.85
CA LYS A 227 15.80 1.90 -14.57
C LYS A 227 14.38 2.42 -14.40
N SER A 228 14.08 3.00 -13.24
CA SER A 228 12.74 3.53 -12.90
C SER A 228 12.56 5.00 -13.29
N ASN A 229 13.66 5.74 -13.52
CA ASN A 229 13.64 7.16 -13.86
C ASN A 229 14.00 7.42 -15.32
N LYS A 230 15.21 7.95 -15.59
CA LYS A 230 15.64 8.38 -16.92
C LYS A 230 15.85 7.23 -17.90
N ASN A 231 16.08 6.01 -17.39
CA ASN A 231 16.24 4.78 -18.15
C ASN A 231 17.25 4.92 -19.30
N ARG A 232 18.38 5.57 -19.04
CA ARG A 232 19.47 5.73 -20.01
C ARG A 232 20.11 4.36 -20.22
N LYS A 233 19.77 3.71 -21.33
CA LYS A 233 20.23 2.35 -21.67
C LYS A 233 21.75 2.18 -21.55
N THR A 234 22.52 3.14 -22.06
CA THR A 234 23.99 3.13 -21.99
C THR A 234 24.52 3.11 -20.56
N LEU A 235 23.84 3.79 -19.63
CA LEU A 235 24.27 3.80 -18.23
C LEU A 235 23.88 2.50 -17.53
N LEU A 236 22.69 1.96 -17.82
CA LEU A 236 22.27 0.66 -17.31
C LEU A 236 23.21 -0.47 -17.74
N GLU A 237 23.63 -0.51 -19.01
CA GLU A 237 24.61 -1.49 -19.50
C GLU A 237 25.94 -1.40 -18.74
N LYS A 238 26.40 -0.17 -18.44
CA LYS A 238 27.64 0.05 -17.67
C LYS A 238 27.51 -0.36 -16.20
N ILE A 239 26.34 -0.13 -15.60
CA ILE A 239 26.05 -0.55 -14.23
C ILE A 239 25.96 -2.07 -14.16
N ASP A 240 25.27 -2.70 -15.13
CA ASP A 240 25.12 -4.16 -15.22
C ASP A 240 26.47 -4.86 -15.40
N GLY A 241 27.43 -4.24 -16.09
CA GLY A 241 28.80 -4.75 -16.20
C GLY A 241 29.63 -4.66 -14.92
N LYS A 242 29.16 -3.95 -13.87
CA LYS A 242 29.87 -3.78 -12.59
C LYS A 242 29.25 -4.61 -11.44
N LEU A 243 28.07 -5.20 -11.62
CA LEU A 243 27.38 -6.06 -10.64
C LEU A 243 27.80 -7.53 -10.74
#